data_AF-A0A2S9H2P3-F1
#
_entry.id   AF-A0A2S9H2P3-F1
#
_cell.length_a   1.000
_cell.length_b   1.000
_cell.length_c   1.000
_cell.angle_alpha   90.00
_cell.angle_beta   90.00
_cell.angle_gamma   90.00
#
_symmetry.space_group_name_H-M   'P 1'
#
loop_
_entity.id
_entity.type
_entity.pdbx_description
1 polymer ?
#
loop_
_entity_poly.entity_id
_entity_poly.type
_entity_poly.pdbx_seq_one_letter_code
_entity_poly.pdbx_strand_id
1 'polypeptide(L)'
;MNTAHQNWFAGLKSLSQSDFPKKCACCGRVYQSEEDYFQETKAIRNAHTGLKVAQDDDDGLLVELFRNCVCGSTLLAFFSDRRDQSDAGNIRRKLFDEVLDYIVQTGVAPITARTELLRVIHGEQSDMLELWHAKILAAEKNGGLMTLIKSQQ
;
A
#
# COMPACT_ATOMS: atom_id res chain seq x y z
N MET A 1 -39.97 -20.02 -9.98
CA MET A 1 -39.46 -18.63 -10.01
C MET A 1 -38.10 -18.62 -9.31
N ASN A 2 -37.11 -18.01 -9.94
CA ASN A 2 -35.70 -18.42 -9.99
C ASN A 2 -34.88 -17.97 -8.75
N THR A 3 -34.44 -18.92 -7.93
CA THR A 3 -33.65 -18.75 -6.69
C THR A 3 -32.13 -18.60 -6.93
N ALA A 4 -31.72 -18.07 -8.07
CA ALA A 4 -30.30 -18.04 -8.48
C ALA A 4 -29.54 -16.74 -8.11
N HIS A 5 -30.22 -15.69 -7.66
CA HIS A 5 -29.58 -14.38 -7.42
C HIS A 5 -28.96 -14.18 -6.02
N GLN A 6 -29.28 -15.02 -5.04
CA GLN A 6 -28.83 -14.80 -3.65
C GLN A 6 -27.41 -15.29 -3.36
N ASN A 7 -26.84 -16.17 -4.20
CA ASN A 7 -25.50 -16.74 -3.98
C ASN A 7 -24.36 -15.95 -4.66
N TRP A 8 -24.64 -14.94 -5.49
CA TRP A 8 -23.58 -14.14 -6.12
C TRP A 8 -22.94 -13.12 -5.18
N PHE A 9 -23.61 -12.77 -4.08
CA PHE A 9 -23.09 -11.83 -3.09
C PHE A 9 -22.50 -12.52 -1.85
N ALA A 10 -22.56 -13.85 -1.78
CA ALA A 10 -21.94 -14.61 -0.70
C ALA A 10 -20.40 -14.52 -0.84
N GLY A 11 -19.75 -13.81 0.07
CA GLY A 11 -18.29 -13.58 0.04
C GLY A 11 -17.85 -12.26 -0.59
N LEU A 12 -18.78 -11.42 -1.07
CA LEU A 12 -18.47 -10.02 -1.34
C LEU A 12 -18.36 -9.26 -0.01
N LYS A 13 -17.16 -9.22 0.57
CA LYS A 13 -16.84 -8.21 1.58
C LYS A 13 -16.80 -6.85 0.88
N SER A 14 -17.63 -5.92 1.31
CA SER A 14 -17.55 -4.53 0.85
C SER A 14 -16.13 -4.02 1.12
N LEU A 15 -15.37 -3.72 0.05
CA LEU A 15 -14.03 -3.12 0.16
C LEU A 15 -14.07 -1.75 0.86
N SER A 16 -15.26 -1.16 0.93
CA SER A 16 -15.56 0.06 1.66
C SER A 16 -16.73 -0.19 2.61
N GLN A 17 -16.46 -0.50 3.88
CA GLN A 17 -17.30 0.10 4.91
C GLN A 17 -16.94 1.58 4.89
N SER A 18 -17.50 2.30 3.90
CA SER A 18 -17.30 3.72 3.76
C SER A 18 -17.88 4.33 5.01
N ASP A 19 -17.00 4.90 5.84
CA ASP A 19 -17.32 5.61 7.07
C ASP A 19 -18.03 6.96 6.79
N PHE A 20 -18.50 7.11 5.55
CA PHE A 20 -19.05 8.27 4.90
C PHE A 20 -20.46 7.97 4.35
N PRO A 21 -21.40 8.93 4.43
CA PRO A 21 -21.18 10.31 4.87
C PRO A 21 -20.93 10.43 6.39
N LYS A 22 -19.90 11.19 6.78
CA LYS A 22 -19.49 11.34 8.17
C LYS A 22 -20.02 12.64 8.74
N LYS A 23 -20.76 12.56 9.85
CA LYS A 23 -21.32 13.73 10.53
C LYS A 23 -20.55 14.05 11.81
N CYS A 24 -20.15 15.31 11.97
CA CYS A 24 -19.63 15.80 13.24
C CYS A 24 -20.75 15.84 14.29
N ALA A 25 -20.58 15.10 15.39
CA ALA A 25 -21.56 15.07 16.48
C ALA A 25 -21.70 16.42 17.22
N CYS A 26 -20.68 17.28 17.15
CA CYS A 26 -20.66 18.59 17.83
C CYS A 26 -21.37 19.69 17.03
N CYS A 27 -21.02 19.89 15.75
CA CYS A 27 -21.58 20.99 14.94
C CYS A 27 -22.51 20.54 13.82
N GLY A 28 -22.65 19.23 13.60
CA GLY A 28 -23.55 18.68 12.58
C GLY A 28 -23.04 18.73 11.14
N ARG A 29 -21.84 19.27 10.87
CA ARG A 29 -21.22 19.26 9.53
C ARG A 29 -21.12 17.83 8.99
N VAL A 30 -21.42 17.65 7.71
CA VAL A 30 -21.37 16.36 7.02
C VAL A 30 -20.27 16.40 5.96
N TYR A 31 -19.39 15.41 5.95
CA TYR A 31 -18.40 15.16 4.91
C TYR A 31 -18.92 14.01 4.05
N GLN A 32 -19.10 14.22 2.74
CA GLN A 32 -19.79 13.25 1.88
C GLN A 32 -18.85 12.11 1.47
N SER A 33 -17.56 12.40 1.31
CA SER A 33 -16.54 11.42 0.95
C SER A 33 -15.30 11.50 1.84
N GLU A 34 -14.39 10.56 1.60
CA GLU A 34 -13.05 10.54 2.20
C GLU A 34 -12.29 11.83 1.84
N GLU A 35 -12.33 12.24 0.58
CA GLU A 35 -11.67 13.45 0.09
C GLU A 35 -12.18 14.71 0.80
N ASP A 36 -13.51 14.87 0.94
CA ASP A 36 -14.10 15.97 1.69
C ASP A 36 -13.57 15.99 3.12
N TYR A 37 -13.51 14.83 3.77
CA TYR A 37 -12.99 14.71 5.12
C TYR A 37 -11.52 15.13 5.20
N PHE A 38 -10.66 14.68 4.28
CA PHE A 38 -9.24 15.07 4.28
C PHE A 38 -9.03 16.56 4.03
N GLN A 39 -9.76 17.15 3.08
CA GLN A 39 -9.60 18.54 2.67
C GLN A 39 -10.19 19.52 3.68
N GLU A 40 -11.33 19.17 4.29
CA GLU A 40 -12.07 20.11 5.14
C GLU A 40 -11.78 19.96 6.64
N THR A 41 -11.15 18.87 7.07
CA THR A 41 -10.73 18.70 8.47
C THR A 41 -9.26 19.07 8.68
N LYS A 42 -8.91 19.40 9.91
CA LYS A 42 -7.56 19.81 10.31
C LYS A 42 -6.83 18.65 11.00
N ALA A 43 -5.51 18.62 10.91
CA ALA A 43 -4.71 17.71 11.72
C ALA A 43 -4.90 18.02 13.22
N ILE A 44 -4.84 16.99 14.08
CA ILE A 44 -4.97 17.20 15.54
C ILE A 44 -3.78 17.97 16.10
N ARG A 45 -2.57 17.68 15.60
CA ARG A 45 -1.33 18.34 15.98
C ARG A 45 -0.48 18.55 14.73
N ASN A 46 0.27 19.64 14.72
CA ASN A 46 1.28 19.88 13.69
C ASN A 46 2.32 18.74 13.74
N ALA A 47 2.75 18.28 12.57
CA ALA A 47 3.68 17.15 12.36
C ALA A 47 3.17 15.74 12.71
N HIS A 48 1.90 15.55 13.10
CA HIS A 48 1.29 14.23 13.24
C HIS A 48 0.30 13.94 12.11
N THR A 49 0.36 12.74 11.54
CA THR A 49 -0.55 12.30 10.47
C THR A 49 -1.97 12.03 10.98
N GLY A 50 -2.12 11.76 12.28
CA GLY A 50 -3.38 11.34 12.89
C GLY A 50 -3.74 9.87 12.61
N LEU A 51 -2.86 9.12 11.95
CA LEU A 51 -3.07 7.71 11.62
C LEU A 51 -2.65 6.82 12.79
N LYS A 52 -3.46 5.80 13.10
CA LYS A 52 -3.17 4.74 14.05
C LYS A 52 -3.62 3.40 13.46
N VAL A 53 -2.77 2.38 13.59
CA VAL A 53 -3.16 1.02 13.22
C VAL A 53 -3.92 0.40 14.38
N ALA A 54 -5.05 -0.22 14.08
CA ALA A 54 -5.86 -1.03 14.99
C ALA A 54 -6.01 -2.43 14.41
N GLN A 55 -6.22 -3.41 15.30
CA GLN A 55 -6.64 -4.76 14.91
C GLN A 55 -8.15 -4.82 15.13
N ASP A 56 -8.88 -5.23 14.09
CA ASP A 56 -10.26 -5.66 14.23
C ASP A 56 -10.26 -7.17 14.51
N ASP A 57 -11.10 -7.60 15.44
CA ASP A 57 -11.14 -8.98 15.94
C ASP A 57 -11.54 -9.97 14.83
N ASP A 58 -12.25 -9.51 13.79
CA ASP A 58 -12.78 -10.34 12.70
C ASP A 58 -12.33 -9.94 11.27
N ASP A 59 -11.86 -8.70 11.06
CA ASP A 59 -11.69 -8.11 9.71
C ASP A 59 -10.25 -7.66 9.35
N GLY A 60 -9.27 -7.95 10.20
CA GLY A 60 -7.85 -7.70 9.92
C GLY A 60 -7.35 -6.33 10.37
N LEU A 61 -6.27 -5.84 9.76
CA LEU A 61 -5.68 -4.54 10.13
C LEU A 61 -6.57 -3.38 9.63
N LEU A 62 -7.03 -2.57 10.58
CA LEU A 62 -7.81 -1.37 10.34
C LEU A 62 -6.92 -0.13 10.57
N VAL A 63 -7.11 0.90 9.76
CA VAL A 63 -6.43 2.18 9.95
C VAL A 63 -7.41 3.20 10.49
N GLU A 64 -7.17 3.64 11.72
CA GLU A 64 -7.87 4.75 12.36
C GLU A 64 -7.23 6.07 11.92
N LEU A 65 -8.04 7.05 11.55
CA LEU A 65 -7.61 8.40 11.25
C LEU A 65 -8.37 9.41 12.10
N PHE A 66 -7.62 10.08 12.97
CA PHE A 66 -8.14 11.13 13.82
C PHE A 66 -7.85 12.52 13.24
N ARG A 67 -8.91 13.34 13.06
CA ARG A 67 -8.81 14.72 12.56
C ARG A 67 -9.80 15.64 13.26
N ASN A 68 -9.52 16.94 13.29
CA ASN A 68 -10.39 17.93 13.91
C ASN A 68 -11.35 18.53 12.87
N CYS A 69 -12.64 18.52 13.19
CA CYS A 69 -13.63 19.34 12.49
C CYS A 69 -13.23 20.82 12.58
N VAL A 70 -13.70 21.64 11.64
CA VAL A 70 -13.58 23.10 11.70
C VAL A 70 -14.14 23.72 12.98
N CYS A 71 -15.09 23.05 13.67
CA CYS A 71 -15.60 23.48 14.97
C CYS A 71 -14.67 23.15 16.15
N GLY A 72 -13.59 22.40 15.93
CA GLY A 72 -12.60 22.01 16.94
C GLY A 72 -12.81 20.61 17.54
N SER A 73 -13.92 19.93 17.29
CA SER A 73 -14.13 18.56 17.80
C SER A 73 -13.29 17.52 17.03
N THR A 74 -12.73 16.55 17.73
CA THR A 74 -12.06 15.40 17.10
C THR A 74 -13.07 14.43 16.47
N LEU A 75 -12.76 13.99 15.27
CA LEU A 75 -13.45 12.97 14.50
C LEU A 75 -12.51 11.77 14.31
N LEU A 76 -13.07 10.56 14.26
CA LEU A 76 -12.38 9.31 13.95
C LEU A 76 -13.01 8.72 12.70
N ALA A 77 -12.21 8.47 11.67
CA ALA A 77 -12.61 7.72 10.48
C ALA A 77 -11.80 6.42 10.38
N PHE A 78 -12.45 5.35 9.94
CA PHE A 78 -11.83 4.05 9.70
C PHE A 78 -11.58 3.83 8.21
N PHE A 79 -10.41 3.28 7.89
CA PHE A 79 -10.01 2.91 6.54
C PHE A 79 -9.51 1.47 6.55
N SER A 80 -9.93 0.68 5.57
CA SER A 80 -9.40 -0.67 5.37
C SER A 80 -7.94 -0.61 4.90
N ASP A 81 -7.10 -1.51 5.38
CA ASP A 81 -5.79 -1.68 4.77
C ASP A 81 -5.96 -2.29 3.37
N ARG A 82 -5.72 -1.48 2.34
CA ARG A 82 -5.76 -1.91 0.93
C ARG A 82 -4.66 -2.91 0.55
N ARG A 83 -3.71 -3.18 1.45
CA ARG A 83 -2.65 -4.17 1.19
C ARG A 83 -3.25 -5.57 1.31
N ASP A 84 -2.96 -6.42 0.31
CA ASP A 84 -3.22 -7.85 0.43
C ASP A 84 -2.33 -8.45 1.52
N GLN A 85 -2.89 -8.71 2.69
CA GLN A 85 -2.18 -9.29 3.84
C GLN A 85 -2.12 -10.82 3.83
N SER A 86 -2.61 -11.49 2.79
CA SER A 86 -2.45 -12.94 2.64
C SER A 86 -0.98 -13.34 2.51
N ASP A 87 -0.68 -14.60 2.77
CA ASP A 87 0.66 -15.17 2.54
C ASP A 87 1.14 -14.93 1.11
N ALA A 88 0.25 -15.07 0.13
CA ALA A 88 0.57 -14.80 -1.27
C ALA A 88 0.92 -13.31 -1.49
N GLY A 89 0.19 -12.39 -0.85
CA GLY A 89 0.50 -10.96 -0.88
C GLY A 89 1.85 -10.62 -0.24
N ASN A 90 2.17 -11.25 0.89
CA ASN A 90 3.46 -11.13 1.57
C ASN A 90 4.62 -11.66 0.71
N ILE A 91 4.44 -12.84 0.09
CA ILE A 91 5.44 -13.44 -0.82
C ILE A 91 5.72 -12.52 -2.01
N ARG A 92 4.68 -11.94 -2.64
CA ARG A 92 4.86 -11.01 -3.77
C ARG A 92 5.64 -9.75 -3.37
N ARG A 93 5.38 -9.19 -2.19
CA ARG A 93 6.14 -8.03 -1.68
C ARG A 93 7.58 -8.38 -1.37
N LYS A 94 7.82 -9.51 -0.72
CA LYS A 94 9.18 -9.98 -0.43
C LYS A 94 9.98 -10.17 -1.73
N LEU A 95 9.40 -10.82 -2.74
CA LEU A 95 10.06 -10.98 -4.04
C LEU A 95 10.32 -9.64 -4.73
N PHE A 96 9.38 -8.69 -4.64
CA PHE A 96 9.57 -7.34 -5.15
C PHE A 96 10.80 -6.68 -4.52
N ASP A 97 10.91 -6.74 -3.19
CA ASP A 97 12.01 -6.12 -2.45
C ASP A 97 13.35 -6.79 -2.77
N GLU A 98 13.38 -8.12 -2.85
CA GLU A 98 14.59 -8.88 -3.25
C GLU A 98 15.08 -8.50 -4.66
N VAL A 99 14.17 -8.38 -5.63
CA VAL A 99 14.52 -7.97 -7.00
C VAL A 99 14.97 -6.51 -7.04
N LEU A 100 14.29 -5.62 -6.30
CA LEU A 100 14.68 -4.22 -6.21
C LEU A 100 16.10 -4.07 -5.64
N ASP A 101 16.38 -4.75 -4.53
CA ASP A 101 17.69 -4.72 -3.87
C ASP A 101 18.79 -5.23 -4.81
N TYR A 102 18.52 -6.33 -5.52
CA TYR A 102 19.44 -6.87 -6.51
C TYR A 102 19.76 -5.85 -7.62
N ILE A 103 18.74 -5.19 -8.17
CA ILE A 103 18.93 -4.15 -9.19
C ILE A 103 19.73 -2.96 -8.63
N VAL A 104 19.43 -2.51 -7.41
CA VAL A 104 20.14 -1.39 -6.77
C VAL A 104 21.61 -1.73 -6.52
N GLN A 105 21.92 -2.96 -6.12
CA GLN A 105 23.30 -3.43 -5.93
C GLN A 105 24.14 -3.40 -7.22
N THR A 106 23.50 -3.39 -8.39
CA THR A 106 24.19 -3.26 -9.68
C THR A 106 24.52 -1.80 -10.06
N GLY A 107 24.17 -0.84 -9.19
CA GLY A 107 24.48 0.59 -9.37
C GLY A 107 23.32 1.43 -9.92
N VAL A 108 22.11 0.87 -10.01
CA VAL A 108 20.92 1.61 -10.43
C VAL A 108 20.35 2.41 -9.25
N ALA A 109 19.92 3.65 -9.50
CA ALA A 109 19.28 4.48 -8.49
C ALA A 109 17.97 3.82 -7.98
N PRO A 110 17.71 3.76 -6.65
CA PRO A 110 16.55 3.08 -6.08
C PRO A 110 15.20 3.53 -6.64
N ILE A 111 15.03 4.83 -6.88
CA ILE A 111 13.78 5.39 -7.43
C ILE A 111 13.56 4.88 -8.86
N THR A 112 14.60 4.89 -9.69
CA THR A 112 14.53 4.41 -11.08
C THR A 112 14.24 2.92 -11.12
N ALA A 113 14.95 2.12 -10.32
CA ALA A 113 14.72 0.67 -10.23
C ALA A 113 13.28 0.34 -9.82
N ARG A 114 12.77 1.05 -8.80
CA ARG A 114 11.39 0.89 -8.32
C ARG A 114 10.37 1.25 -9.40
N THR A 115 10.55 2.38 -10.09
CA THR A 115 9.62 2.83 -11.14
C THR A 115 9.53 1.80 -12.25
N GLU A 116 10.65 1.30 -12.76
CA GLU A 116 10.64 0.31 -13.84
C GLU A 116 10.05 -1.04 -13.39
N LEU A 117 10.33 -1.48 -12.16
CA LEU A 117 9.78 -2.73 -11.64
C LEU A 117 8.26 -2.66 -11.48
N LEU A 118 7.72 -1.51 -11.08
CA LEU A 118 6.27 -1.28 -11.00
C LEU A 118 5.61 -1.29 -12.38
N ARG A 119 6.25 -0.75 -13.41
CA ARG A 119 5.74 -0.80 -14.79
C ARG A 119 5.51 -2.24 -15.25
N VAL A 120 6.49 -3.12 -15.03
CA VAL A 120 6.37 -4.55 -15.39
C VAL A 120 5.26 -5.25 -14.62
N ILE A 121 5.10 -4.94 -13.33
CA ILE A 121 4.01 -5.51 -12.53
C ILE A 121 2.63 -5.05 -13.02
N HIS A 122 2.54 -3.85 -13.57
CA HIS A 122 1.32 -3.36 -14.22
C HIS A 122 1.13 -3.90 -15.66
N GLY A 123 2.00 -4.79 -16.12
CA GLY A 123 1.93 -5.42 -17.44
C GLY A 123 2.55 -4.59 -18.56
N GLU A 124 3.26 -3.52 -18.24
CA GLU A 124 4.01 -2.73 -19.23
C GLU A 124 5.38 -3.35 -19.52
N GLN A 125 5.93 -3.07 -20.71
CA GLN A 125 7.31 -3.42 -21.03
C GLN A 125 8.29 -2.37 -20.47
N SER A 126 9.49 -2.82 -20.11
CA SER A 126 10.58 -1.95 -19.65
C SER A 126 11.89 -2.34 -20.33
N ASP A 127 12.23 -1.61 -21.40
CA ASP A 127 13.53 -1.73 -22.10
C ASP A 127 14.71 -1.58 -21.13
N MET A 128 14.52 -0.76 -20.08
CA MET A 128 15.54 -0.53 -19.05
C MET A 128 15.82 -1.79 -18.23
N LEU A 129 14.78 -2.53 -17.82
CA LEU A 129 14.96 -3.79 -17.10
C LEU A 129 15.59 -4.87 -17.99
N GLU A 130 15.23 -4.92 -19.27
CA GLU A 130 15.85 -5.84 -20.23
C GLU A 130 17.36 -5.54 -20.39
N LEU A 131 17.71 -4.26 -20.50
CA LEU A 131 19.10 -3.81 -20.56
C LEU A 131 19.88 -4.14 -19.28
N TRP A 132 19.28 -3.95 -18.11
CA TRP A 132 19.94 -4.30 -16.84
C TRP A 132 20.12 -5.81 -16.70
N HIS A 133 19.10 -6.60 -17.04
CA HIS A 133 19.21 -8.06 -17.06
C HIS A 133 20.35 -8.52 -17.98
N ALA A 134 20.50 -7.95 -19.17
CA ALA A 134 21.60 -8.26 -20.08
C ALA A 134 22.99 -7.90 -19.48
N LYS A 135 23.10 -6.75 -18.81
CA LYS A 135 24.34 -6.31 -18.13
C LYS A 135 24.70 -7.22 -16.96
N ILE A 136 23.71 -7.60 -16.18
CA ILE A 136 23.86 -8.52 -15.04
C ILE A 136 24.37 -9.88 -15.52
N LEU A 137 23.73 -10.47 -16.53
CA LEU A 137 24.17 -11.74 -17.12
C LEU A 137 25.59 -11.66 -17.69
N ALA A 138 25.98 -10.50 -18.25
CA ALA A 138 27.35 -10.28 -18.72
C ALA A 138 28.36 -10.18 -17.56
N ALA A 139 27.98 -9.55 -16.44
CA ALA A 139 28.82 -9.47 -15.25
C ALA A 139 29.01 -10.86 -14.59
N GLU A 140 27.97 -11.69 -14.54
CA GLU A 140 28.03 -13.05 -14.02
C GLU A 140 28.91 -13.98 -14.89
N LYS A 141 28.84 -13.84 -16.23
CA LYS A 141 29.70 -14.61 -17.16
C LYS A 141 31.18 -14.25 -17.08
N ASN A 142 31.52 -13.05 -16.60
CA ASN A 142 32.90 -12.58 -16.44
C ASN A 142 33.52 -12.93 -15.07
N GLY A 143 32.87 -13.81 -14.28
CA GLY A 143 33.45 -14.40 -13.07
C GLY A 143 33.40 -13.54 -11.81
N GLY A 144 32.52 -12.53 -11.75
CA GLY A 144 32.52 -11.53 -10.69
C GLY A 144 31.23 -11.42 -9.89
N LEU A 145 30.83 -12.46 -9.13
CA LEU A 145 30.16 -12.30 -7.82
C LEU A 145 30.11 -13.60 -6.99
N MET A 146 31.26 -14.18 -6.64
CA MET A 146 31.37 -15.15 -5.55
C MET A 146 32.38 -14.69 -4.49
N THR A 147 32.36 -13.39 -4.16
CA THR A 147 33.17 -12.86 -3.05
C THR A 147 32.52 -11.67 -2.36
N LEU A 148 31.31 -11.83 -1.80
CA LEU A 148 30.83 -10.89 -0.75
C LEU A 148 29.76 -11.47 0.20
N ILE A 149 29.76 -12.79 0.44
CA ILE A 149 28.98 -13.43 1.53
C ILE A 149 29.92 -14.05 2.60
N LYS A 150 31.20 -13.67 2.63
CA LYS A 150 32.13 -14.08 3.70
C LYS A 150 33.01 -12.94 4.18
N SER A 151 32.43 -11.93 4.83
CA SER A 151 33.20 -11.04 5.72
C SER A 151 32.35 -10.28 6.73
N GLN A 152 31.34 -10.93 7.33
CA GLN A 152 30.87 -10.54 8.67
C GLN A 152 30.80 -11.80 9.54
N GLN A 153 31.99 -12.18 9.98
CA GLN A 153 32.23 -12.97 11.18
C GLN A 153 33.17 -12.13 12.04
#